data_AF-A0A923MQS4-F1
#
_entry.id   AF-A0A923MQS4-F1
#
_cell.length_a   1.000
_cell.length_b   1.000
_cell.length_c   1.000
_cell.angle_alpha   90.00
_cell.angle_beta   90.00
_cell.angle_gamma   90.00
#
_symmetry.space_group_name_H-M   'P 1'
#
loop_
_entity.id
_entity.type
_entity.pdbx_description
1 polymer ?
#
loop_
_entity_poly.entity_id
_entity_poly.type
_entity_poly.pdbx_seq_one_letter_code
_entity_poly.pdbx_strand_id
1 'polypeptide(L)'
;MILGRHGRRKQLALLTVAVLAVHLLVLRPRAPVLAPERTAGMPFATRTLAPPALPPSVAAAAMPPPAATRVVRPAPAPRSTRPAAAPAAAKPATAGTPPRATPWPDALTAWPSAVLHYELEIRARGASSQGEARLDWRQDGQRYEARLELAAPGRRPRVQQSTGAIGPQGLVPERFSDRSRGEQATHFDPATGRIVFSNNQPQADWVAGVQDRLSVVLQLALLAAAQPARFVPGTEVVLPTATTRDAQAWTFRVTGEEDLVLPGGTVAALKLERPPRGEYDQRVELWLAPGQAYAPVRLRLTNPDGGWVDQRWSSTDRR
;
A
#
# COMPACT_ATOMS: atom_id res chain seq x y z
N MET A 1 -69.09 11.74 39.03
CA MET A 1 -67.91 10.94 38.62
C MET A 1 -66.94 11.79 37.78
N ILE A 2 -66.36 12.87 38.33
CA ILE A 2 -65.39 13.72 37.62
C ILE A 2 -64.35 14.28 38.62
N LEU A 3 -63.57 13.41 39.28
CA LEU A 3 -62.50 13.87 40.19
C LEU A 3 -61.17 13.08 40.08
N GLY A 4 -60.96 12.34 38.98
CA GLY A 4 -59.77 11.47 38.82
C GLY A 4 -58.70 11.95 37.82
N ARG A 5 -59.00 12.92 36.94
CA ARG A 5 -58.09 13.29 35.83
C ARG A 5 -57.04 14.35 36.19
N HIS A 6 -57.33 15.22 37.16
CA HIS A 6 -56.40 16.29 37.56
C HIS A 6 -55.29 15.81 38.50
N GLY A 7 -55.55 14.82 39.35
CA GLY A 7 -54.53 14.22 40.23
C GLY A 7 -53.44 13.46 39.46
N ARG A 8 -53.84 12.65 38.46
CA ARG A 8 -52.91 11.88 37.62
C ARG A 8 -51.98 12.76 36.78
N ARG A 9 -52.46 13.88 36.23
CA ARG A 9 -51.63 14.82 35.45
C ARG A 9 -50.58 15.53 36.32
N LYS A 10 -50.94 15.88 37.56
CA LYS A 10 -49.99 16.46 38.53
C LYS A 10 -48.93 15.44 38.97
N GLN A 11 -49.32 14.17 39.17
CA GLN A 11 -48.39 13.10 39.53
C GLN A 11 -47.41 12.75 38.38
N LEU A 12 -47.88 12.73 37.14
CA LEU A 12 -47.03 12.51 35.96
C LEU A 12 -46.02 13.67 35.78
N ALA A 13 -46.45 14.92 35.94
CA ALA A 13 -45.56 16.08 35.84
C ALA A 13 -44.48 16.08 36.95
N LEU A 14 -44.84 15.71 38.18
CA LEU A 14 -43.90 15.55 39.30
C LEU A 14 -42.87 14.44 39.04
N LEU A 15 -43.29 13.32 38.45
CA LEU A 15 -42.40 12.23 38.05
C LEU A 15 -41.42 12.65 36.95
N THR A 16 -41.87 13.41 35.94
CA THR A 16 -40.97 13.90 34.87
C THR A 16 -39.94 14.89 35.40
N VAL A 17 -40.33 15.79 36.31
CA VAL A 17 -39.40 16.74 36.95
C VAL A 17 -38.39 16.00 37.84
N ALA A 18 -38.83 14.97 38.58
CA ALA A 18 -37.93 14.15 39.39
C ALA A 18 -36.91 13.38 38.53
N VAL A 19 -37.34 12.81 37.39
CA VAL A 19 -36.43 12.09 36.47
C VAL A 19 -35.44 13.04 35.80
N LEU A 20 -35.86 14.25 35.42
CA LEU A 20 -34.97 15.29 34.89
C LEU A 20 -33.96 15.79 35.93
N ALA A 21 -34.38 15.97 37.19
CA ALA A 21 -33.48 16.35 38.28
C ALA A 21 -32.42 15.27 38.56
N VAL A 22 -32.80 13.98 38.50
CA VAL A 22 -31.87 12.86 38.63
C VAL A 22 -30.90 12.81 37.44
N HIS A 23 -31.37 13.00 36.20
CA HIS A 23 -30.49 13.05 35.03
C HIS A 23 -29.48 14.20 35.11
N LEU A 24 -29.90 15.38 35.57
CA LEU A 24 -29.01 16.54 35.76
C LEU A 24 -28.02 16.35 36.92
N LEU A 25 -28.34 15.53 37.92
CA LEU A 25 -27.41 15.18 39.00
C LEU A 25 -26.35 14.17 38.53
N VAL A 26 -26.72 13.23 37.66
CA VAL A 26 -25.82 12.20 37.09
C VAL A 26 -24.90 12.76 36.01
N LEU A 27 -25.34 13.78 35.27
CA LEU A 27 -24.57 14.42 34.19
C LEU A 27 -23.64 15.55 34.64
N ARG A 28 -23.45 15.78 35.95
CA ARG A 28 -22.48 16.78 36.41
C ARG A 28 -21.05 16.33 36.09
N PRO A 29 -20.28 17.08 35.28
CA PRO A 29 -18.90 16.74 35.00
C PRO A 29 -18.08 16.85 36.29
N ARG A 30 -17.53 15.73 36.76
CA ARG A 30 -16.44 15.76 37.75
C ARG A 30 -15.19 16.22 37.01
N ALA A 31 -14.80 17.48 37.21
CA ALA A 31 -13.47 17.92 36.82
C ALA A 31 -12.44 17.10 37.62
N PRO A 32 -11.44 16.46 36.98
CA PRO A 32 -10.34 15.86 37.71
C PRO A 32 -9.53 16.98 38.36
N VAL A 33 -9.48 16.98 39.69
CA VAL A 33 -8.52 17.80 40.43
C VAL A 33 -7.16 17.14 40.25
N LEU A 34 -6.36 17.64 39.31
CA LEU A 34 -4.94 17.36 39.25
C LEU A 34 -4.26 18.23 40.32
N ALA A 35 -4.04 17.64 41.50
CA ALA A 35 -3.11 18.19 42.46
C ALA A 35 -1.68 18.09 41.86
N PRO A 36 -0.88 19.18 41.86
CA PRO A 36 0.52 19.07 41.49
C PRO A 36 1.27 18.35 42.62
N GLU A 37 1.53 17.06 42.47
CA GLU A 37 2.59 16.44 43.27
C GLU A 37 3.92 17.07 42.84
N ARG A 38 4.44 17.96 43.69
CA ARG A 38 5.86 18.29 43.70
C ARG A 38 6.62 17.07 44.19
N THR A 39 6.98 16.17 43.29
CA THR A 39 8.01 15.17 43.56
C THR A 39 9.34 15.91 43.69
N ALA A 40 9.87 15.96 44.91
CA ALA A 40 11.24 16.38 45.15
C ALA A 40 12.19 15.49 44.34
N GLY A 41 13.01 16.11 43.49
CA GLY A 41 13.97 15.40 42.65
C GLY A 41 14.96 14.61 43.50
N MET A 42 14.96 13.29 43.36
CA MET A 42 16.10 12.48 43.76
C MET A 42 17.23 12.70 42.74
N PRO A 43 18.48 12.93 43.17
CA PRO A 43 19.59 13.01 42.24
C PRO A 43 19.83 11.61 41.65
N PHE A 44 19.54 11.45 40.37
CA PHE A 44 20.01 10.29 39.62
C PHE A 44 21.50 10.47 39.35
N ALA A 45 22.33 9.61 39.96
CA ALA A 45 23.75 9.52 39.64
C ALA A 45 23.90 8.80 38.30
N THR A 46 24.21 9.54 37.24
CA THR A 46 24.53 8.96 35.93
C THR A 46 25.92 8.34 35.99
N ARG A 47 26.01 7.02 36.06
CA ARG A 47 27.27 6.29 35.89
C ARG A 47 27.48 6.06 34.39
N THR A 48 28.40 6.79 33.79
CA THR A 48 28.85 6.54 32.41
C THR A 48 29.49 5.16 32.34
N LEU A 49 28.83 4.22 31.65
CA LEU A 49 29.46 2.95 31.26
C LEU A 49 30.20 3.19 29.96
N ALA A 50 31.53 3.08 30.02
CA ALA A 50 32.37 3.05 28.82
C ALA A 50 32.01 1.82 27.97
N PRO A 51 31.93 1.94 26.64
CA PRO A 51 31.72 0.80 25.76
C PRO A 51 32.86 -0.22 25.91
N PRO A 52 32.59 -1.53 25.95
CA PRO A 52 33.65 -2.53 25.92
C PRO A 52 34.41 -2.43 24.59
N ALA A 53 35.74 -2.39 24.66
CA ALA A 53 36.61 -2.43 23.50
C ALA A 53 36.40 -3.75 22.72
N LEU A 54 36.18 -3.63 21.42
CA LEU A 54 36.11 -4.77 20.51
C LEU A 54 37.49 -5.48 20.46
N PRO A 55 37.55 -6.81 20.61
CA PRO A 55 38.80 -7.55 20.41
C PRO A 55 39.25 -7.46 18.94
N PRO A 56 40.57 -7.50 18.65
CA PRO A 56 41.08 -7.42 17.29
C PRO A 56 40.62 -8.61 16.44
N SER A 57 40.13 -8.30 15.24
CA SER A 57 39.77 -9.26 14.19
C SER A 57 40.99 -10.12 13.84
N VAL A 58 40.91 -11.42 14.13
CA VAL A 58 41.89 -12.40 13.66
C VAL A 58 41.75 -12.53 12.14
N ALA A 59 42.91 -12.47 11.49
CA ALA A 59 43.10 -12.50 10.06
C ALA A 59 42.54 -13.77 9.38
N ALA A 60 42.22 -13.58 8.11
CA ALA A 60 41.78 -14.59 7.15
C ALA A 60 42.69 -15.84 7.14
N ALA A 61 42.07 -17.01 7.35
CA ALA A 61 42.66 -18.29 6.96
C ALA A 61 42.15 -18.64 5.55
N ALA A 62 43.09 -18.62 4.59
CA ALA A 62 42.88 -19.05 3.22
C ALA A 62 42.58 -20.55 3.15
N MET A 63 41.51 -20.93 2.45
CA MET A 63 41.28 -22.31 2.01
C MET A 63 41.98 -22.55 0.66
N PRO A 64 42.78 -23.61 0.50
CA PRO A 64 43.43 -23.95 -0.76
C PRO A 64 42.45 -24.61 -1.75
N PRO A 65 42.67 -24.48 -3.07
CA PRO A 65 41.83 -25.10 -4.10
C PRO A 65 42.17 -26.58 -4.31
N PRO A 66 41.19 -27.46 -4.56
CA PRO A 66 41.50 -28.81 -5.04
C PRO A 66 41.82 -28.80 -6.54
N ALA A 67 42.98 -29.39 -6.85
CA ALA A 67 43.53 -29.60 -8.17
C ALA A 67 42.72 -30.62 -9.00
N ALA A 68 42.89 -30.48 -10.32
CA ALA A 68 42.28 -31.26 -11.38
C ALA A 68 42.71 -32.74 -11.43
N THR A 69 41.83 -33.58 -11.98
CA THR A 69 42.02 -34.39 -13.21
C THR A 69 41.46 -35.80 -13.04
N ARG A 70 40.44 -36.15 -13.85
CA ARG A 70 40.39 -37.50 -14.43
C ARG A 70 39.72 -37.46 -15.81
N VAL A 71 40.57 -37.66 -16.82
CA VAL A 71 40.21 -37.98 -18.20
C VAL A 71 39.56 -39.37 -18.25
N VAL A 72 38.41 -39.50 -18.90
CA VAL A 72 37.90 -40.78 -19.41
C VAL A 72 37.64 -40.63 -20.91
N ARG A 73 38.23 -41.57 -21.65
CA ARG A 73 38.30 -41.71 -23.12
C ARG A 73 36.96 -42.20 -23.71
N PRO A 74 36.59 -41.83 -24.96
CA PRO A 74 35.31 -42.20 -25.59
C PRO A 74 35.39 -43.48 -26.45
N ALA A 75 34.24 -44.16 -26.64
CA ALA A 75 33.83 -44.97 -27.82
C ALA A 75 32.58 -45.83 -27.50
N PRO A 76 31.81 -46.34 -28.50
CA PRO A 76 31.38 -45.78 -29.78
C PRO A 76 29.85 -45.89 -30.00
N ALA A 77 29.33 -45.25 -31.06
CA ALA A 77 27.94 -45.35 -31.52
C ALA A 77 27.61 -46.72 -32.15
N PRO A 78 26.31 -47.04 -32.31
CA PRO A 78 25.88 -47.31 -33.69
C PRO A 78 24.47 -46.83 -34.08
N ARG A 79 24.43 -46.40 -35.34
CA ARG A 79 23.45 -46.67 -36.41
C ARG A 79 22.04 -46.03 -36.39
N SER A 80 21.98 -45.04 -37.29
CA SER A 80 20.84 -44.59 -38.10
C SER A 80 20.03 -45.74 -38.73
N THR A 81 18.69 -45.67 -38.61
CA THR A 81 17.76 -46.17 -39.63
C THR A 81 16.59 -45.18 -39.79
N ARG A 82 16.39 -44.70 -41.01
CA ARG A 82 15.15 -44.19 -41.63
C ARG A 82 15.19 -44.80 -43.06
N PRO A 83 14.08 -45.04 -43.80
CA PRO A 83 12.93 -44.13 -43.92
C PRO A 83 11.54 -44.77 -44.12
N ALA A 84 10.49 -43.98 -43.85
CA ALA A 84 9.27 -43.95 -44.66
C ALA A 84 8.66 -42.54 -44.60
N ALA A 85 8.30 -42.01 -45.76
CA ALA A 85 7.72 -40.69 -46.04
C ALA A 85 6.18 -40.79 -46.01
N ALA A 86 5.46 -39.94 -45.26
CA ALA A 86 4.84 -38.65 -45.65
C ALA A 86 3.38 -38.82 -46.12
N PRO A 87 2.51 -37.78 -46.20
CA PRO A 87 2.66 -36.37 -45.79
C PRO A 87 1.46 -35.80 -44.98
N ALA A 88 1.63 -34.68 -44.27
CA ALA A 88 0.61 -33.63 -44.19
C ALA A 88 1.24 -32.35 -43.60
N ALA A 89 1.13 -31.28 -44.37
CA ALA A 89 1.65 -29.96 -44.06
C ALA A 89 0.91 -29.33 -42.87
N ALA A 90 1.66 -28.86 -41.88
CA ALA A 90 1.23 -27.79 -40.98
C ALA A 90 2.33 -26.72 -40.98
N LYS A 91 1.97 -25.53 -41.45
CA LYS A 91 2.81 -24.31 -41.34
C LYS A 91 3.27 -24.17 -39.88
N PRO A 92 4.52 -23.80 -39.61
CA PRO A 92 4.86 -23.29 -38.30
C PRO A 92 4.07 -21.99 -38.13
N ALA A 93 3.10 -21.98 -37.21
CA ALA A 93 2.61 -20.74 -36.65
C ALA A 93 3.82 -20.07 -36.02
N THR A 94 4.25 -18.96 -36.60
CA THR A 94 5.22 -18.05 -35.99
C THR A 94 4.65 -17.71 -34.63
N ALA A 95 5.21 -18.29 -33.56
CA ALA A 95 4.95 -17.84 -32.22
C ALA A 95 5.38 -16.37 -32.19
N GLY A 96 4.41 -15.46 -32.25
CA GLY A 96 4.66 -14.04 -32.15
C GLY A 96 5.47 -13.83 -30.88
N THR A 97 6.71 -13.34 -31.05
CA THR A 97 7.49 -12.83 -29.93
C THR A 97 6.60 -11.84 -29.19
N PRO A 98 6.34 -12.01 -27.89
CA PRO A 98 5.55 -11.03 -27.15
C PRO A 98 6.19 -9.66 -27.37
N PRO A 99 5.40 -8.60 -27.61
CA PRO A 99 5.94 -7.27 -27.84
C PRO A 99 6.89 -6.95 -26.69
N ARG A 100 8.15 -6.70 -27.03
CA ARG A 100 9.16 -6.27 -26.06
C ARG A 100 8.61 -5.00 -25.42
N ALA A 101 8.29 -5.06 -24.12
CA ALA A 101 7.85 -3.90 -23.36
C ALA A 101 8.85 -2.78 -23.62
N THR A 102 8.40 -1.71 -24.25
CA THR A 102 9.24 -0.56 -24.54
C THR A 102 9.69 0.01 -23.20
N PRO A 103 10.99 0.28 -22.98
CA PRO A 103 11.45 0.82 -21.72
C PRO A 103 10.65 2.07 -21.33
N TRP A 104 10.36 2.20 -20.05
CA TRP A 104 9.84 3.42 -19.43
C TRP A 104 10.86 4.57 -19.65
N PRO A 105 10.42 5.84 -19.61
CA PRO A 105 11.28 6.96 -19.96
C PRO A 105 12.50 7.01 -19.04
N ASP A 106 13.58 7.63 -19.53
CA ASP A 106 14.86 7.65 -18.82
C ASP A 106 14.81 8.47 -17.51
N ALA A 107 13.84 9.39 -17.36
CA ALA A 107 13.66 10.17 -16.15
C ALA A 107 12.18 10.47 -15.86
N LEU A 108 11.69 10.03 -14.71
CA LEU A 108 10.41 10.47 -14.14
C LEU A 108 10.62 11.64 -13.19
N THR A 109 9.71 12.61 -13.25
CA THR A 109 9.68 13.74 -12.29
C THR A 109 8.62 13.47 -11.24
N ALA A 110 9.02 13.47 -9.97
CA ALA A 110 8.10 13.33 -8.85
C ALA A 110 7.16 14.54 -8.72
N TRP A 111 5.94 14.30 -8.23
CA TRP A 111 4.99 15.38 -7.95
C TRP A 111 5.47 16.31 -6.84
N PRO A 112 5.06 17.60 -6.87
CA PRO A 112 5.26 18.49 -5.73
C PRO A 112 4.68 17.89 -4.45
N SER A 113 5.29 18.22 -3.31
CA SER A 113 4.77 17.82 -2.00
C SER A 113 3.33 18.32 -1.81
N ALA A 114 2.46 17.46 -1.32
CA ALA A 114 1.03 17.76 -1.20
C ALA A 114 0.36 16.88 -0.13
N VAL A 115 -0.82 17.31 0.30
CA VAL A 115 -1.73 16.51 1.11
C VAL A 115 -3.01 16.31 0.31
N LEU A 116 -3.37 15.08 0.01
CA LEU A 116 -4.63 14.74 -0.65
C LEU A 116 -5.60 14.23 0.41
N HIS A 117 -6.81 14.78 0.41
CA HIS A 117 -7.89 14.38 1.30
C HIS A 117 -8.94 13.59 0.53
N TYR A 118 -9.54 12.61 1.20
CA TYR A 118 -10.51 11.70 0.62
C TYR A 118 -11.66 11.46 1.59
N GLU A 119 -12.86 11.31 1.06
CA GLU A 119 -13.95 10.65 1.76
C GLU A 119 -13.88 9.14 1.52
N LEU A 120 -14.11 8.36 2.57
CA LEU A 120 -14.17 6.91 2.50
C LEU A 120 -15.61 6.42 2.51
N GLU A 121 -15.90 5.49 1.62
CA GLU A 121 -17.03 4.59 1.77
C GLU A 121 -16.50 3.17 1.97
N ILE A 122 -16.95 2.51 3.04
CA ILE A 122 -16.45 1.19 3.46
C ILE A 122 -17.64 0.26 3.55
N ARG A 123 -17.60 -0.85 2.81
CA ARG A 123 -18.56 -1.94 2.93
C ARG A 123 -17.87 -3.18 3.48
N ALA A 124 -18.36 -3.70 4.61
CA ALA A 124 -17.84 -4.91 5.22
C ALA A 124 -18.97 -5.69 5.88
N ARG A 125 -19.06 -7.00 5.60
CA ARG A 125 -20.06 -7.91 6.21
C ARG A 125 -21.50 -7.39 6.14
N GLY A 126 -21.88 -6.83 4.99
CA GLY A 126 -23.22 -6.29 4.76
C GLY A 126 -23.50 -4.91 5.36
N ALA A 127 -22.61 -4.36 6.19
CA ALA A 127 -22.72 -3.01 6.72
C ALA A 127 -21.90 -2.01 5.88
N SER A 128 -22.44 -0.79 5.73
CA SER A 128 -21.73 0.35 5.16
C SER A 128 -21.37 1.34 6.27
N SER A 129 -20.18 1.93 6.18
CA SER A 129 -19.73 3.02 7.05
C SER A 129 -18.93 4.03 6.25
N GLN A 130 -18.96 5.27 6.68
CA GLN A 130 -18.17 6.34 6.10
C GLN A 130 -16.92 6.63 6.95
N GLY A 131 -15.98 7.34 6.36
CA GLY A 131 -14.76 7.79 7.02
C GLY A 131 -14.03 8.80 6.17
N GLU A 132 -12.77 9.01 6.50
CA GLU A 132 -11.88 9.94 5.82
C GLU A 132 -10.52 9.27 5.60
N ALA A 133 -9.84 9.68 4.55
CA ALA A 133 -8.45 9.34 4.36
C ALA A 133 -7.62 10.54 3.96
N ARG A 134 -6.34 10.47 4.31
CA ARG A 134 -5.36 11.51 4.06
C ARG A 134 -4.08 10.86 3.53
N LEU A 135 -3.65 11.30 2.35
CA LEU A 135 -2.35 10.97 1.77
C LEU A 135 -1.43 12.17 1.93
N ASP A 136 -0.47 12.08 2.85
CA ASP A 136 0.64 13.02 2.94
C ASP A 136 1.77 12.54 2.02
N TRP A 137 2.02 13.29 0.96
CA TRP A 137 3.11 13.09 0.01
C TRP A 137 4.19 14.15 0.19
N ARG A 138 5.44 13.71 0.38
CA ARG A 138 6.60 14.59 0.57
C ARG A 138 7.77 14.10 -0.26
N GLN A 139 8.51 15.03 -0.86
CA GLN A 139 9.74 14.74 -1.57
C GLN A 139 10.68 15.95 -1.62
N ASP A 140 11.97 15.69 -1.84
CA ASP A 140 13.03 16.69 -2.05
C ASP A 140 13.78 16.53 -3.39
N GLY A 141 13.24 15.72 -4.29
CA GLY A 141 13.78 15.39 -5.61
C GLY A 141 14.74 14.20 -5.61
N GLN A 142 15.20 13.74 -4.44
CA GLN A 142 16.08 12.57 -4.28
C GLN A 142 15.43 11.49 -3.39
N ARG A 143 14.61 11.90 -2.43
CA ARG A 143 13.95 11.07 -1.44
C ARG A 143 12.47 11.37 -1.43
N TYR A 144 11.69 10.37 -1.02
CA TYR A 144 10.25 10.55 -0.80
C TYR A 144 9.77 9.93 0.51
N GLU A 145 8.65 10.45 0.99
CA GLU A 145 7.83 9.88 2.04
C GLU A 145 6.35 9.97 1.63
N ALA A 146 5.66 8.84 1.64
CA ALA A 146 4.23 8.74 1.43
C ALA A 146 3.59 8.13 2.67
N ARG A 147 2.58 8.79 3.23
CA ARG A 147 1.79 8.27 4.35
C ARG A 147 0.31 8.35 4.01
N LEU A 148 -0.36 7.21 4.00
CA LEU A 148 -1.80 7.11 3.78
C LEU A 148 -2.47 6.66 5.09
N GLU A 149 -3.31 7.52 5.66
CA GLU A 149 -4.08 7.24 6.87
C GLU A 149 -5.57 7.14 6.54
N LEU A 150 -6.21 6.05 6.94
CA LEU A 150 -7.64 5.78 6.79
C LEU A 150 -8.28 5.73 8.17
N ALA A 151 -9.25 6.60 8.42
CA ALA A 151 -9.98 6.68 9.68
C ALA A 151 -11.49 6.55 9.47
N ALA A 152 -12.16 5.88 10.40
CA ALA A 152 -13.62 5.76 10.42
C ALA A 152 -14.12 5.68 11.87
N PRO A 153 -15.32 6.23 12.19
CA PRO A 153 -15.85 6.22 13.55
C PRO A 153 -15.91 4.81 14.16
N GLY A 154 -15.46 4.67 15.41
CA GLY A 154 -15.48 3.41 16.14
C GLY A 154 -14.47 2.35 15.65
N ARG A 155 -13.56 2.69 14.73
CA ARG A 155 -12.49 1.81 14.24
C ARG A 155 -11.12 2.41 14.56
N ARG A 156 -10.12 1.56 14.83
CA ARG A 156 -8.72 2.00 14.87
C ARG A 156 -8.29 2.42 13.46
N PRO A 157 -7.61 3.56 13.29
CA PRO A 157 -7.11 3.97 11.98
C PRO A 157 -6.14 2.93 11.40
N ARG A 158 -6.18 2.78 10.07
CA ARG A 158 -5.14 2.07 9.33
C ARG A 158 -4.17 3.10 8.76
N VAL A 159 -2.89 2.86 8.92
CA VAL A 159 -1.84 3.73 8.39
C VAL A 159 -0.87 2.92 7.56
N GLN A 160 -0.72 3.31 6.30
CA GLN A 160 0.31 2.81 5.42
C GLN A 160 1.39 3.88 5.24
N GLN A 161 2.64 3.46 5.22
CA GLN A 161 3.76 4.38 5.01
C GLN A 161 4.79 3.74 4.09
N SER A 162 5.24 4.48 3.09
CA SER A 162 6.29 4.10 2.15
C SER A 162 7.35 5.20 2.13
N THR A 163 8.62 4.82 2.24
CA THR A 163 9.76 5.73 2.17
C THR A 163 10.85 5.14 1.29
N GLY A 164 11.55 5.99 0.56
CA GLY A 164 12.67 5.55 -0.25
C GLY A 164 13.32 6.67 -1.05
N ALA A 165 14.03 6.28 -2.09
CA ALA A 165 14.68 7.17 -3.04
C ALA A 165 13.78 7.44 -4.26
N ILE A 166 14.11 8.50 -4.99
CA ILE A 166 13.57 8.81 -6.31
C ILE A 166 14.70 8.58 -7.31
N GLY A 167 14.57 7.54 -8.13
CA GLY A 167 15.50 7.22 -9.20
C GLY A 167 14.99 7.66 -10.57
N PRO A 168 15.78 7.42 -11.63
CA PRO A 168 15.39 7.80 -12.99
C PRO A 168 14.08 7.13 -13.45
N GLN A 169 13.83 5.91 -12.98
CA GLN A 169 12.61 5.15 -13.28
C GLN A 169 11.47 5.40 -12.27
N GLY A 170 11.58 6.40 -11.39
CA GLY A 170 10.57 6.76 -10.40
C GLY A 170 10.92 6.29 -8.98
N LEU A 171 9.92 5.85 -8.24
CA LEU A 171 10.05 5.52 -6.83
C LEU A 171 10.86 4.23 -6.65
N VAL A 172 11.81 4.28 -5.72
CA VAL A 172 12.61 3.14 -5.26
C VAL A 172 12.36 2.98 -3.76
N PRO A 173 11.34 2.19 -3.37
CA PRO A 173 11.03 1.99 -1.95
C PRO A 173 12.18 1.31 -1.21
N GLU A 174 12.44 1.77 0.00
CA GLU A 174 13.39 1.17 0.96
C GLU A 174 12.65 0.49 2.11
N ARG A 175 11.52 1.08 2.54
CA ARG A 175 10.67 0.54 3.61
C ARG A 175 9.20 0.85 3.36
N PHE A 176 8.37 -0.17 3.56
CA PHE A 176 6.92 -0.06 3.64
C PHE A 176 6.43 -0.54 5.00
N SER A 177 5.44 0.13 5.62
CA SER A 177 4.70 -0.42 6.76
C SER A 177 3.20 -0.26 6.61
N ASP A 178 2.46 -1.19 7.22
CA ASP A 178 1.01 -1.21 7.30
C ASP A 178 0.59 -1.49 8.75
N ARG A 179 0.06 -0.46 9.40
CA ARG A 179 -0.39 -0.50 10.78
C ARG A 179 -1.91 -0.47 10.81
N SER A 180 -2.51 -1.55 11.31
CA SER A 180 -3.96 -1.65 11.54
C SER A 180 -4.24 -2.18 12.94
N ARG A 181 -4.49 -3.48 13.10
CA ARG A 181 -4.57 -4.15 14.41
C ARG A 181 -3.19 -4.39 15.03
N GLY A 182 -2.19 -4.54 14.17
CA GLY A 182 -0.76 -4.55 14.49
C GLY A 182 0.01 -3.88 13.36
N GLU A 183 1.33 -3.76 13.50
CA GLU A 183 2.20 -3.23 12.46
C GLU A 183 3.00 -4.35 11.80
N GLN A 184 3.00 -4.36 10.47
CA GLN A 184 3.88 -5.18 9.66
C GLN A 184 4.67 -4.27 8.72
N ALA A 185 5.89 -4.68 8.37
CA ALA A 185 6.77 -3.93 7.50
C ALA A 185 7.47 -4.82 6.48
N THR A 186 7.84 -4.20 5.37
CA THR A 186 8.62 -4.80 4.28
C THR A 186 9.84 -3.91 4.05
N HIS A 187 11.02 -4.50 4.06
CA HIS A 187 12.28 -3.83 3.78
C HIS A 187 12.77 -4.29 2.41
N PHE A 188 13.23 -3.33 1.62
CA PHE A 188 13.77 -3.55 0.30
C PHE A 188 15.27 -3.30 0.38
N ASP A 189 16.07 -4.31 0.05
CA ASP A 189 17.52 -4.24 0.06
C ASP A 189 18.05 -4.49 -1.36
N PRO A 190 18.23 -3.43 -2.16
CA PRO A 190 18.81 -3.53 -3.49
C PRO A 190 20.25 -4.04 -3.48
N ALA A 191 21.01 -3.80 -2.39
CA ALA A 191 22.42 -4.18 -2.32
C ALA A 191 22.59 -5.69 -2.17
N THR A 192 21.70 -6.34 -1.42
CA THR A 192 21.68 -7.81 -1.29
C THR A 192 20.72 -8.50 -2.27
N GLY A 193 19.91 -7.73 -3.00
CA GLY A 193 18.93 -8.26 -3.93
C GLY A 193 17.75 -8.94 -3.23
N ARG A 194 17.36 -8.48 -2.04
CA ARG A 194 16.35 -9.13 -1.18
C ARG A 194 15.23 -8.21 -0.74
N ILE A 195 14.06 -8.81 -0.51
CA ILE A 195 12.91 -8.21 0.16
C ILE A 195 12.63 -9.02 1.43
N VAL A 196 12.61 -8.32 2.58
CA VAL A 196 12.48 -8.94 3.90
C VAL A 196 11.20 -8.48 4.59
N PHE A 197 10.39 -9.43 5.04
CA PHE A 197 9.13 -9.16 5.71
C PHE A 197 9.28 -9.27 7.23
N SER A 198 8.75 -8.29 7.97
CA SER A 198 8.88 -8.22 9.44
C SER A 198 8.09 -9.29 10.19
N ASN A 199 7.17 -9.96 9.51
CA ASN A 199 6.34 -11.05 10.04
C ASN A 199 6.95 -12.43 9.77
N ASN A 200 8.25 -12.50 9.44
CA ASN A 200 9.02 -13.72 9.23
C ASN A 200 8.46 -14.62 8.12
N GLN A 201 7.83 -14.02 7.11
CA GLN A 201 7.50 -14.72 5.86
C GLN A 201 8.78 -15.01 5.06
N PRO A 202 8.76 -16.01 4.16
CA PRO A 202 9.89 -16.26 3.27
C PRO A 202 10.30 -14.99 2.53
N GLN A 203 11.61 -14.72 2.49
CA GLN A 203 12.14 -13.58 1.75
C GLN A 203 11.83 -13.73 0.25
N ALA A 204 11.73 -12.60 -0.45
CA ALA A 204 11.57 -12.56 -1.89
C ALA A 204 12.79 -11.91 -2.56
N ASP A 205 12.95 -12.15 -3.85
CA ASP A 205 13.99 -11.50 -4.65
C ASP A 205 13.62 -10.03 -4.89
N TRP A 206 14.57 -9.13 -4.66
CA TRP A 206 14.43 -7.75 -5.09
C TRP A 206 14.69 -7.66 -6.59
N VAL A 207 13.81 -6.96 -7.30
CA VAL A 207 13.96 -6.69 -8.73
C VAL A 207 13.84 -5.19 -8.97
N ALA A 208 14.57 -4.69 -9.96
CA ALA A 208 14.53 -3.28 -10.32
C ALA A 208 13.08 -2.84 -10.64
N GLY A 209 12.69 -1.68 -10.09
CA GLY A 209 11.34 -1.14 -10.23
C GLY A 209 10.28 -1.77 -9.32
N VAL A 210 10.65 -2.68 -8.40
CA VAL A 210 9.72 -3.21 -7.40
C VAL A 210 9.12 -2.08 -6.56
N GLN A 211 7.81 -2.15 -6.36
CA GLN A 211 7.05 -1.20 -5.56
C GLN A 211 6.48 -1.89 -4.31
N ASP A 212 6.00 -1.10 -3.36
CA ASP A 212 5.10 -1.56 -2.31
C ASP A 212 3.64 -1.20 -2.65
N ARG A 213 2.70 -1.65 -1.80
CA ARG A 213 1.27 -1.45 -2.03
C ARG A 213 0.81 0.01 -2.07
N LEU A 214 1.53 0.92 -1.43
CA LEU A 214 1.23 2.36 -1.47
C LEU A 214 1.98 3.02 -2.62
N SER A 215 3.29 2.76 -2.74
CA SER A 215 4.11 3.36 -3.81
C SER A 215 3.70 2.92 -5.20
N VAL A 216 3.11 1.73 -5.41
CA VAL A 216 2.62 1.30 -6.73
C VAL A 216 1.56 2.25 -7.30
N VAL A 217 0.69 2.81 -6.46
CA VAL A 217 -0.33 3.78 -6.87
C VAL A 217 0.31 5.07 -7.36
N LEU A 218 1.32 5.55 -6.61
CA LEU A 218 2.06 6.76 -6.94
C LEU A 218 2.92 6.56 -8.18
N GLN A 219 3.59 5.42 -8.29
CA GLN A 219 4.42 5.05 -9.43
C GLN A 219 3.61 5.00 -10.72
N LEU A 220 2.43 4.36 -10.72
CA LEU A 220 1.54 4.36 -11.90
C LEU A 220 1.18 5.77 -12.34
N ALA A 221 1.01 6.66 -11.38
CA ALA A 221 0.64 8.03 -11.65
C ALA A 221 1.80 8.88 -12.18
N LEU A 222 3.03 8.66 -11.70
CA LEU A 222 4.24 9.22 -12.32
C LEU A 222 4.45 8.73 -13.75
N LEU A 223 4.25 7.43 -13.99
CA LEU A 223 4.37 6.83 -15.32
C LEU A 223 3.32 7.40 -16.28
N ALA A 224 2.07 7.56 -15.82
CA ALA A 224 1.00 8.14 -16.61
C ALA A 224 1.27 9.61 -16.96
N ALA A 225 1.77 10.39 -15.99
CA ALA A 225 2.15 11.79 -16.21
C ALA A 225 3.32 11.94 -17.20
N ALA A 226 4.31 11.04 -17.15
CA ALA A 226 5.47 11.12 -18.02
C ALA A 226 5.21 10.61 -19.45
N GLN A 227 4.32 9.63 -19.63
CA GLN A 227 3.99 9.06 -20.93
C GLN A 227 2.49 8.85 -21.14
N PRO A 228 1.66 9.93 -21.16
CA PRO A 228 0.21 9.83 -21.37
C PRO A 228 -0.18 8.98 -22.58
N ALA A 229 0.56 9.11 -23.69
CA ALA A 229 0.31 8.39 -24.94
C ALA A 229 0.43 6.87 -24.83
N ARG A 230 1.06 6.33 -23.78
CA ARG A 230 1.12 4.88 -23.52
C ARG A 230 -0.07 4.37 -22.71
N PHE A 231 -0.74 5.26 -21.98
CA PHE A 231 -1.86 4.92 -21.10
C PHE A 231 -3.20 4.99 -21.85
N VAL A 232 -3.30 4.24 -22.94
CA VAL A 232 -4.52 4.10 -23.75
C VAL A 232 -5.31 2.85 -23.34
N PRO A 233 -6.64 2.80 -23.58
CA PRO A 233 -7.46 1.64 -23.25
C PRO A 233 -6.88 0.32 -23.78
N GLY A 234 -6.87 -0.70 -22.93
CA GLY A 234 -6.31 -2.01 -23.26
C GLY A 234 -4.82 -2.17 -22.97
N THR A 235 -4.07 -1.09 -22.72
CA THR A 235 -2.67 -1.20 -22.28
C THR A 235 -2.58 -1.91 -20.94
N GLU A 236 -1.63 -2.84 -20.82
CA GLU A 236 -1.25 -3.46 -19.54
C GLU A 236 0.05 -2.87 -19.02
N VAL A 237 0.07 -2.53 -17.74
CA VAL A 237 1.22 -2.04 -16.98
C VAL A 237 1.54 -3.05 -15.89
N VAL A 238 2.69 -3.71 -16.02
CA VAL A 238 3.16 -4.72 -15.06
C VAL A 238 4.19 -4.11 -14.13
N LEU A 239 3.93 -4.16 -12.82
CA LEU A 239 4.83 -3.68 -11.78
C LEU A 239 5.07 -4.78 -10.74
N PRO A 240 6.32 -5.23 -10.52
CA PRO A 240 6.64 -6.06 -9.37
C PRO A 240 6.22 -5.33 -8.09
N THR A 241 5.41 -5.95 -7.25
CA THR A 241 4.84 -5.32 -6.07
C THR A 241 4.99 -6.24 -4.87
N ALA A 242 5.58 -5.73 -3.80
CA ALA A 242 5.66 -6.39 -2.50
C ALA A 242 4.57 -5.88 -1.54
N THR A 243 3.90 -6.82 -0.89
CA THR A 243 2.99 -6.57 0.23
C THR A 243 3.75 -6.74 1.55
N THR A 244 3.04 -6.86 2.68
CA THR A 244 3.66 -7.26 3.95
C THR A 244 3.87 -8.76 4.06
N ARG A 245 3.54 -9.55 3.03
CA ARG A 245 3.52 -11.02 3.09
C ARG A 245 4.20 -11.70 1.92
N ASP A 246 4.16 -11.08 0.75
CA ASP A 246 4.64 -11.67 -0.50
C ASP A 246 5.14 -10.58 -1.46
N ALA A 247 5.79 -10.99 -2.54
CA ALA A 247 6.10 -10.14 -3.68
C ALA A 247 5.68 -10.84 -4.97
N GLN A 248 5.00 -10.11 -5.85
CA GLN A 248 4.45 -10.66 -7.09
C GLN A 248 4.26 -9.55 -8.14
N ALA A 249 4.22 -9.94 -9.41
CA ALA A 249 3.89 -9.02 -10.49
C ALA A 249 2.40 -8.62 -10.44
N TRP A 250 2.13 -7.32 -10.34
CA TRP A 250 0.79 -6.75 -10.46
C TRP A 250 0.60 -6.21 -11.88
N THR A 251 -0.45 -6.69 -12.55
CA THR A 251 -0.82 -6.24 -13.90
C THR A 251 -2.03 -5.33 -13.79
N PHE A 252 -1.84 -4.05 -14.12
CA PHE A 252 -2.91 -3.06 -14.23
C PHE A 252 -3.29 -2.90 -15.70
N ARG A 253 -4.57 -2.97 -16.00
CA ARG A 253 -5.11 -2.71 -17.33
C ARG A 253 -5.73 -1.32 -17.35
N VAL A 254 -5.38 -0.51 -18.34
CA VAL A 254 -6.05 0.75 -18.61
C VAL A 254 -7.42 0.46 -19.19
N THR A 255 -8.49 0.93 -18.53
CA THR A 255 -9.86 0.74 -18.99
C THR A 255 -10.30 1.88 -19.92
N GLY A 256 -9.86 3.11 -19.60
CA GLY A 256 -10.19 4.32 -20.35
C GLY A 256 -10.54 5.48 -19.43
N GLU A 257 -10.89 6.62 -20.02
CA GLU A 257 -11.30 7.81 -19.27
C GLU A 257 -12.79 7.78 -18.93
N GLU A 258 -13.14 8.24 -17.74
CA GLU A 258 -14.51 8.45 -17.30
C GLU A 258 -14.63 9.73 -16.48
N ASP A 259 -15.79 10.39 -16.59
CA ASP A 259 -16.13 11.55 -15.76
C ASP A 259 -16.63 11.08 -14.39
N LEU A 260 -15.91 11.49 -13.33
CA LEU A 260 -16.24 11.16 -11.96
C LEU A 260 -16.90 12.35 -11.27
N VAL A 261 -18.03 12.11 -10.61
CA VAL A 261 -18.58 13.04 -9.61
C VAL A 261 -17.99 12.67 -8.25
N LEU A 262 -17.02 13.46 -7.79
CA LEU A 262 -16.32 13.26 -6.52
C LEU A 262 -16.70 14.37 -5.51
N PRO A 263 -16.45 14.16 -4.20
CA PRO A 263 -16.66 15.20 -3.20
C PRO A 263 -15.95 16.53 -3.54
N GLY A 264 -14.77 16.48 -4.15
CA GLY A 264 -14.01 17.65 -4.58
C GLY A 264 -14.45 18.27 -5.91
N GLY A 265 -15.49 17.74 -6.55
CA GLY A 265 -16.02 18.22 -7.82
C GLY A 265 -16.03 17.15 -8.92
N THR A 266 -16.43 17.57 -10.12
CA THR A 266 -16.42 16.69 -11.30
C THR A 266 -15.03 16.68 -11.94
N VAL A 267 -14.48 15.49 -12.18
CA VAL A 267 -13.12 15.29 -12.69
C VAL A 267 -13.10 14.19 -13.74
N ALA A 268 -12.58 14.47 -14.92
CA ALA A 268 -12.23 13.44 -15.90
C ALA A 268 -11.02 12.65 -15.40
N ALA A 269 -11.13 11.33 -15.33
CA ALA A 269 -10.08 10.47 -14.79
C ALA A 269 -9.86 9.22 -15.64
N LEU A 270 -8.60 8.88 -15.86
CA LEU A 270 -8.17 7.64 -16.46
C LEU A 270 -8.28 6.50 -15.45
N LYS A 271 -9.11 5.50 -15.74
CA LYS A 271 -9.28 4.30 -14.93
C LYS A 271 -8.24 3.23 -15.29
N LEU A 272 -7.61 2.68 -14.26
CA LEU A 272 -6.79 1.47 -14.30
C LEU A 272 -7.40 0.43 -13.36
N GLU A 273 -7.38 -0.83 -13.78
CA GLU A 273 -7.86 -1.94 -12.96
C GLU A 273 -6.83 -3.07 -12.87
N ARG A 274 -6.68 -3.64 -11.68
CA ARG A 274 -6.02 -4.92 -11.46
C ARG A 274 -7.10 -5.93 -11.06
N PRO A 275 -7.50 -6.85 -11.96
CA PRO A 275 -8.42 -7.92 -11.61
C PRO A 275 -7.75 -8.89 -10.62
N PRO A 276 -8.54 -9.59 -9.78
CA PRO A 276 -8.00 -10.64 -8.93
C PRO A 276 -7.50 -11.81 -9.78
N ARG A 277 -6.32 -12.35 -9.47
CA ARG A 277 -5.73 -13.50 -10.19
C ARG A 277 -6.18 -14.86 -9.64
N GLY A 278 -6.89 -14.86 -8.52
CA GLY A 278 -7.41 -16.07 -7.86
C GLY A 278 -8.36 -15.70 -6.73
N GLU A 279 -8.93 -16.71 -6.07
CA GLU A 279 -9.98 -16.56 -5.05
C GLU A 279 -9.58 -15.64 -3.88
N TYR A 280 -8.32 -15.68 -3.46
CA TYR A 280 -7.81 -14.91 -2.31
C TYR A 280 -7.15 -13.57 -2.71
N ASP A 281 -7.25 -13.19 -3.98
CA ASP A 281 -6.65 -11.96 -4.48
C ASP A 281 -7.63 -10.80 -4.45
N GLN A 282 -7.11 -9.60 -4.23
CA GLN A 282 -7.88 -8.39 -4.11
C GLN A 282 -8.04 -7.73 -5.49
N ARG A 283 -9.23 -7.19 -5.80
CA ARG A 283 -9.37 -6.26 -6.93
C ARG A 283 -8.88 -4.87 -6.53
N VAL A 284 -8.19 -4.20 -7.43
CA VAL A 284 -7.80 -2.79 -7.30
C VAL A 284 -8.36 -2.02 -8.49
N GLU A 285 -9.06 -0.93 -8.24
CA GLU A 285 -9.47 0.03 -9.25
C GLU A 285 -8.92 1.40 -8.84
N LEU A 286 -8.21 2.04 -9.77
CA LEU A 286 -7.50 3.29 -9.56
C LEU A 286 -7.91 4.29 -10.63
N TRP A 287 -8.18 5.52 -10.24
CA TRP A 287 -8.49 6.61 -11.15
C TRP A 287 -7.48 7.73 -10.99
N LEU A 288 -6.84 8.10 -12.09
CA LEU A 288 -5.82 9.13 -12.17
C LEU A 288 -6.37 10.30 -12.98
N ALA A 289 -6.34 11.52 -12.46
CA ALA A 289 -6.93 12.68 -13.14
C ALA A 289 -5.88 13.43 -13.99
N PRO A 290 -5.93 13.39 -15.34
CA PRO A 290 -4.94 14.09 -16.17
C PRO A 290 -4.89 15.60 -15.88
N GLY A 291 -6.06 16.22 -15.65
CA GLY A 291 -6.19 17.64 -15.28
C GLY A 291 -5.60 18.01 -13.90
N GLN A 292 -5.19 17.02 -13.11
CA GLN A 292 -4.53 17.21 -11.81
C GLN A 292 -3.14 16.54 -11.79
N ALA A 293 -2.40 16.61 -12.90
CA ALA A 293 -1.08 15.98 -13.06
C ALA A 293 -1.10 14.46 -12.76
N TYR A 294 -2.21 13.80 -13.11
CA TYR A 294 -2.47 12.38 -12.85
C TYR A 294 -2.59 12.01 -11.36
N ALA A 295 -2.89 12.95 -10.46
CA ALA A 295 -3.17 12.66 -9.05
C ALA A 295 -4.19 11.49 -8.89
N PRO A 296 -4.04 10.61 -7.87
CA PRO A 296 -4.95 9.51 -7.65
C PRO A 296 -6.21 10.07 -6.99
N VAL A 297 -7.25 10.30 -7.80
CA VAL A 297 -8.50 10.92 -7.37
C VAL A 297 -9.53 9.92 -6.86
N ARG A 298 -9.35 8.64 -7.19
CA ARG A 298 -10.14 7.56 -6.58
C ARG A 298 -9.34 6.27 -6.49
N LEU A 299 -9.52 5.54 -5.40
CA LEU A 299 -8.93 4.21 -5.21
C LEU A 299 -9.95 3.30 -4.54
N ARG A 300 -10.40 2.27 -5.25
CA ARG A 300 -11.32 1.26 -4.74
C ARG A 300 -10.62 -0.08 -4.61
N LEU A 301 -10.65 -0.61 -3.39
CA LEU A 301 -10.06 -1.88 -3.00
C LEU A 301 -11.19 -2.85 -2.66
N THR A 302 -11.35 -3.93 -3.43
CA THR A 302 -12.37 -4.96 -3.15
C THR A 302 -11.71 -6.27 -2.74
N ASN A 303 -11.95 -6.69 -1.51
CA ASN A 303 -11.40 -7.91 -0.92
C ASN A 303 -12.12 -9.17 -1.45
N PRO A 304 -11.49 -10.36 -1.33
CA PRO A 304 -12.11 -11.65 -1.64
C PRO A 304 -13.49 -11.89 -1.03
N ASP A 305 -13.75 -11.35 0.16
CA ASP A 305 -15.03 -11.47 0.87
C ASP A 305 -16.15 -10.56 0.31
N GLY A 306 -15.88 -9.84 -0.79
CA GLY A 306 -16.78 -8.88 -1.41
C GLY A 306 -16.87 -7.54 -0.68
N GLY A 307 -16.24 -7.41 0.49
CA GLY A 307 -16.10 -6.14 1.19
C GLY A 307 -15.17 -5.21 0.41
N TRP A 308 -15.39 -3.91 0.50
CA TRP A 308 -14.59 -2.93 -0.21
C TRP A 308 -14.38 -1.64 0.57
N VAL A 309 -13.32 -0.93 0.21
CA VAL A 309 -13.03 0.44 0.65
C VAL A 309 -12.87 1.29 -0.61
N ASP A 310 -13.64 2.35 -0.73
CA ASP A 310 -13.59 3.32 -1.82
C ASP A 310 -13.15 4.67 -1.28
N GLN A 311 -12.01 5.16 -1.78
CA GLN A 311 -11.41 6.44 -1.39
C GLN A 311 -11.72 7.43 -2.50
N ARG A 312 -12.46 8.50 -2.22
CA ARG A 312 -12.91 9.48 -3.21
C ARG A 312 -12.37 10.85 -2.87
N TRP A 313 -11.59 11.43 -3.78
CA TRP A 313 -10.89 12.68 -3.55
C TRP A 313 -11.84 13.84 -3.22
N SER A 314 -11.48 14.61 -2.21
CA SER A 314 -12.23 15.79 -1.75
C SER A 314 -11.45 17.08 -1.93
N SER A 315 -10.15 17.10 -1.64
CA SER A 315 -9.31 18.30 -1.83
C SER A 315 -7.83 17.96 -1.85
N THR A 316 -7.02 18.94 -2.27
CA THR A 316 -5.55 18.85 -2.23
C THR A 316 -4.96 20.14 -1.69
N ASP A 317 -4.14 20.02 -0.64
CA ASP A 317 -3.34 21.12 -0.11
C ASP A 317 -1.92 21.01 -0.64
N ARG A 318 -1.44 22.03 -1.37
CA ARG A 318 -0.04 22.07 -1.82
C ARG A 318 0.87 22.54 -0.69
N ARG A 319 2.08 21.97 -0.61
CA ARG A 319 3.11 22.38 0.35
C ARG A 319 4.24 23.14 -0.32
#